data_AF-A0A8X7YG41-F1
#
_entry.id   AF-A0A8X7YG41-F1
#
_cell.length_a   1.000
_cell.length_b   1.000
_cell.length_c   1.000
_cell.angle_alpha   90.00
_cell.angle_beta   90.00
_cell.angle_gamma   90.00
#
_symmetry.space_group_name_H-M   'P 1'
#
loop_
_entity.id
_entity.type
_entity.pdbx_description
1 polymer ?
#
loop_
_entity_poly.entity_id
_entity_poly.type
_entity_poly.pdbx_seq_one_letter_code
_entity_poly.pdbx_strand_id
1 'polypeptide(L)'
;MNELPVSACFSPSIDTDAQSMLKMLLRTIRDIKNGGEMGFSSVLRRSFSVRSRTVVDMGDKDGELRVFMVAGEVSGDSIASRLMASLKKLSPLPIRFSGVGGPRMSKEGLESLFPMEDISVMGIWELLPHLNKFRVRLKETIEGAILFQPHVVVTVDSKGFSFRLLKQLRARYGWQELNGPLHFHYVAPSFWAWKGGEARLKGLANFVDHILCILPNEEAVCKLNGLDATFVGHPVLEDIFEFNLGKQASPHDLKIEGNSEDFRRKYALSSEVASLEGAAVISLLPGSRLQEVIRMLSIFAHTFDQLKDSIPELITVIHVAPNKHVENYIDGVIRKWPVPAILIPGGHQHLKYDAFSASRIALCTSGTVAMELQLARLPCVIAYRAHILTEWYIQYKAKIPYISLPNILTDSAIIPEALFQACTPTNLASLLMKLMHNKGLQEEQIVAAENVIKLLFPSERIINNLEEQMEWKFPNCTPSMIAASTILRHVKS
;
A
#
# COMPACT_ATOMS: atom_id res chain seq x y z
N MET A 1 -23.06 -31.66 -55.74
CA MET A 1 -22.64 -31.02 -57.00
C MET A 1 -21.59 -29.99 -56.63
N ASN A 2 -20.30 -30.03 -56.98
CA ASN A 2 -19.38 -30.92 -57.71
C ASN A 2 -18.01 -30.67 -57.03
N GLU A 3 -17.29 -31.69 -56.59
CA GLU A 3 -16.14 -32.34 -57.29
C GLU A 3 -14.99 -31.42 -57.77
N LEU A 4 -13.78 -31.78 -57.31
CA LEU A 4 -12.41 -31.29 -57.59
C LEU A 4 -11.93 -31.65 -59.03
N PRO A 5 -10.78 -31.14 -59.54
CA PRO A 5 -9.43 -31.75 -59.31
C PRO A 5 -8.25 -30.72 -59.20
N VAL A 6 -7.24 -30.88 -58.33
CA VAL A 6 -5.94 -31.62 -58.40
C VAL A 6 -4.88 -31.13 -59.43
N SER A 7 -3.75 -30.60 -58.92
CA SER A 7 -2.31 -30.92 -59.20
C SER A 7 -1.43 -29.66 -58.96
N ALA A 8 -0.51 -29.58 -57.99
CA ALA A 8 0.75 -30.29 -57.70
C ALA A 8 2.00 -29.55 -58.23
N CYS A 9 2.84 -29.02 -57.33
CA CYS A 9 4.31 -29.03 -57.41
C CYS A 9 4.99 -28.52 -56.11
N PHE A 10 5.70 -29.44 -55.43
CA PHE A 10 6.99 -29.38 -54.69
C PHE A 10 7.72 -28.00 -54.63
N SER A 11 8.40 -27.53 -53.58
CA SER A 11 9.12 -28.10 -52.42
C SER A 11 9.55 -26.96 -51.45
N PRO A 12 10.15 -27.22 -50.26
CA PRO A 12 10.23 -26.30 -49.12
C PRO A 12 11.59 -25.58 -48.98
N SER A 13 11.61 -24.40 -48.37
CA SER A 13 12.84 -23.72 -47.93
C SER A 13 12.85 -23.52 -46.41
N ILE A 14 13.33 -24.53 -45.71
CA ILE A 14 13.85 -24.47 -44.33
C ILE A 14 15.24 -25.10 -44.43
N ASP A 15 16.32 -24.32 -44.55
CA ASP A 15 17.69 -24.72 -44.19
C ASP A 15 18.75 -23.66 -44.56
N THR A 16 18.82 -22.56 -43.81
CA THR A 16 19.96 -21.62 -43.90
C THR A 16 20.74 -21.45 -42.60
N ASP A 17 20.18 -21.85 -41.44
CA ASP A 17 20.87 -21.68 -40.15
C ASP A 17 21.59 -22.95 -39.66
N ALA A 18 21.11 -24.15 -40.01
CA ALA A 18 21.73 -25.42 -39.60
C ALA A 18 23.06 -25.70 -40.34
N GLN A 19 23.17 -25.33 -41.62
CA GLN A 19 24.42 -25.50 -42.38
C GLN A 19 25.53 -24.51 -41.99
N SER A 20 25.15 -23.34 -41.45
CA SER A 20 26.09 -22.35 -40.91
C SER A 20 26.71 -22.84 -39.59
N MET A 21 25.89 -23.38 -38.69
CA MET A 21 26.35 -23.96 -37.43
C MET A 21 27.25 -25.19 -37.64
N LEU A 22 26.92 -26.07 -38.59
CA LEU A 22 27.71 -27.28 -38.85
C LEU A 22 29.10 -26.96 -39.46
N LYS A 23 29.20 -25.93 -40.31
CA LYS A 23 30.49 -25.44 -40.84
C LYS A 23 31.34 -24.74 -39.77
N MET A 24 30.71 -24.09 -38.78
CA MET A 24 31.40 -23.46 -37.67
C MET A 24 31.97 -24.51 -36.69
N LEU A 25 31.18 -25.54 -36.36
CA LEU A 25 31.59 -26.67 -35.51
C LEU A 25 32.73 -27.49 -36.13
N LEU A 26 32.71 -27.73 -37.43
CA LEU A 26 33.77 -28.47 -38.14
C LEU A 26 35.09 -27.68 -38.25
N ARG A 27 35.07 -26.34 -38.19
CA ARG A 27 36.28 -25.50 -38.12
C ARG A 27 36.91 -25.53 -36.73
N THR A 28 36.10 -25.47 -35.67
CA THR A 28 36.60 -25.51 -34.28
C THR A 28 37.23 -26.85 -33.93
N ILE A 29 36.75 -27.96 -34.49
CA ILE A 29 37.33 -29.30 -34.26
C ILE A 29 38.66 -29.49 -35.02
N ARG A 30 38.89 -28.75 -36.10
CA ARG A 30 40.14 -28.83 -36.88
C ARG A 30 41.30 -28.08 -36.20
N ASP A 31 41.00 -27.00 -35.48
CA ASP A 31 42.00 -26.18 -34.80
C ASP A 31 42.45 -26.77 -33.45
N ILE A 32 41.71 -27.74 -32.89
CA ILE A 32 42.04 -28.41 -31.62
C ILE A 32 43.01 -29.59 -31.82
N LYS A 33 43.23 -30.07 -33.05
CA LYS A 33 44.03 -31.27 -33.33
C LYS A 33 45.51 -31.03 -33.65
N ASN A 34 45.94 -29.78 -33.80
CA ASN A 34 47.33 -29.42 -34.10
C ASN A 34 47.91 -28.60 -32.95
N GLY A 35 48.18 -29.26 -31.82
CA GLY A 35 48.92 -28.68 -30.70
C GLY A 35 50.41 -28.57 -31.01
N GLY A 36 50.97 -27.39 -30.76
CA GLY A 36 52.41 -27.16 -30.61
C GLY A 36 52.61 -26.12 -29.52
N GLU A 37 53.30 -26.51 -28.45
CA GLU A 37 53.60 -25.69 -27.28
C GLU A 37 54.45 -24.45 -27.63
N MET A 38 54.02 -23.27 -27.20
CA MET A 38 54.91 -22.27 -26.58
C MET A 38 54.05 -21.13 -26.01
N GLY A 39 54.21 -20.86 -24.72
CA GLY A 39 53.56 -19.73 -24.07
C GLY A 39 54.10 -18.40 -24.57
N PHE A 40 53.24 -17.41 -24.71
CA PHE A 40 53.52 -16.02 -24.36
C PHE A 40 52.19 -15.27 -24.28
N SER A 41 52.18 -14.30 -23.38
CA SER A 41 51.11 -13.39 -22.98
C SER A 41 50.21 -12.84 -24.08
N SER A 42 49.03 -12.41 -23.63
CA SER A 42 48.10 -11.48 -24.30
C SER A 42 47.27 -12.09 -25.43
N VAL A 43 46.03 -12.44 -25.09
CA VAL A 43 44.78 -12.10 -25.79
C VAL A 43 43.69 -12.62 -24.86
N LEU A 44 43.49 -11.91 -23.73
CA LEU A 44 42.29 -12.08 -22.94
C LEU A 44 41.15 -11.46 -23.75
N ARG A 45 40.31 -12.33 -24.31
CA ARG A 45 39.05 -11.97 -24.94
C ARG A 45 38.28 -11.03 -23.98
N ARG A 46 38.03 -9.79 -24.43
CA ARG A 46 36.93 -8.97 -23.91
C ARG A 46 35.62 -9.66 -24.25
N SER A 47 35.22 -10.65 -23.45
CA SER A 47 33.81 -10.91 -23.25
C SER A 47 33.28 -9.75 -22.42
N PHE A 48 32.56 -8.82 -23.07
CA PHE A 48 31.68 -7.89 -22.35
C PHE A 48 30.59 -8.73 -21.68
N SER A 49 30.89 -9.23 -20.49
CA SER A 49 29.89 -9.59 -19.50
C SER A 49 29.17 -8.29 -19.16
N VAL A 50 27.92 -8.13 -19.59
CA VAL A 50 27.01 -7.13 -19.02
C VAL A 50 26.92 -7.46 -17.54
N ARG A 51 27.74 -6.80 -16.71
CA ARG A 51 27.68 -6.94 -15.26
C ARG A 51 26.36 -6.31 -14.87
N SER A 52 25.38 -7.15 -14.54
CA SER A 52 24.14 -6.74 -13.89
C SER A 52 24.49 -5.75 -12.78
N ARG A 53 24.03 -4.51 -12.90
CA ARG A 53 24.27 -3.47 -11.89
C ARG A 53 23.11 -3.45 -10.91
N THR A 54 23.43 -3.52 -9.63
CA THR A 54 22.48 -3.29 -8.55
C THR A 54 22.14 -1.81 -8.44
N VAL A 55 21.10 -1.46 -7.68
CA VAL A 55 20.80 -0.07 -7.31
C VAL A 55 21.98 0.59 -6.60
N VAL A 56 22.67 -0.14 -5.73
CA VAL A 56 23.86 0.35 -5.03
C VAL A 56 25.00 0.64 -6.01
N ASP A 57 25.25 -0.23 -7.01
CA ASP A 57 26.29 0.01 -8.02
C ASP A 57 26.02 1.27 -8.86
N MET A 58 24.74 1.60 -9.10
CA MET A 58 24.36 2.84 -9.78
C MET A 58 24.68 4.07 -8.92
N GLY A 59 24.35 4.02 -7.62
CA GLY A 59 24.63 5.12 -6.71
C GLY A 59 26.12 5.29 -6.39
N ASP A 60 26.88 4.19 -6.30
CA ASP A 60 28.31 4.21 -5.98
C ASP A 60 29.10 5.00 -7.03
N LYS A 61 28.71 4.87 -8.31
CA LYS A 61 29.28 5.64 -9.41
C LYS A 61 29.14 7.16 -9.24
N ASP A 62 28.05 7.60 -8.62
CA ASP A 62 27.70 9.00 -8.44
C ASP A 62 28.06 9.53 -7.03
N GLY A 63 28.53 8.64 -6.13
CA GLY A 63 28.82 8.96 -4.73
C GLY A 63 27.59 9.16 -3.85
N GLU A 64 26.38 8.94 -4.38
CA GLU A 64 25.11 9.10 -3.68
C GLU A 64 24.00 8.26 -4.31
N LEU A 65 22.98 7.92 -3.53
CA LEU A 65 21.75 7.30 -4.02
C LEU A 65 20.61 8.32 -4.10
N ARG A 66 20.19 8.68 -5.31
CA ARG A 66 19.02 9.54 -5.56
C ARG A 66 17.74 8.72 -5.72
N VAL A 67 16.77 8.95 -4.82
CA VAL A 67 15.48 8.25 -4.81
C VAL A 67 14.34 9.27 -4.96
N PHE A 68 13.55 9.14 -6.02
CA PHE A 68 12.39 9.99 -6.27
C PHE A 68 11.12 9.31 -5.73
N MET A 69 10.46 9.93 -4.75
CA MET A 69 9.34 9.35 -4.02
C MET A 69 8.03 10.06 -4.37
N VAL A 70 6.95 9.31 -4.55
CA VAL A 70 5.61 9.88 -4.78
C VAL A 70 4.57 9.16 -3.93
N ALA A 71 3.96 9.88 -3.00
CA ALA A 71 2.73 9.50 -2.31
C ALA A 71 1.65 10.56 -2.57
N GLY A 72 0.40 10.13 -2.70
CA GLY A 72 -0.74 11.04 -2.92
C GLY A 72 -1.74 11.09 -1.78
N GLU A 73 -1.53 10.32 -0.70
CA GLU A 73 -2.49 10.12 0.37
C GLU A 73 -1.81 9.98 1.72
N VAL A 74 -2.54 10.22 2.81
CA VAL A 74 -2.03 10.13 4.20
C VAL A 74 -1.45 8.74 4.51
N SER A 75 -2.13 7.67 4.07
CA SER A 75 -1.63 6.29 4.22
C SER A 75 -0.34 6.09 3.43
N GLY A 76 -0.29 6.59 2.18
CA GLY A 76 0.89 6.56 1.34
C GLY A 76 2.07 7.31 1.94
N ASP A 77 1.86 8.51 2.50
CA ASP A 77 2.87 9.31 3.19
C ASP A 77 3.49 8.53 4.37
N SER A 78 2.65 7.86 5.15
CA SER A 78 3.13 7.01 6.26
C SER A 78 3.97 5.82 5.80
N ILE A 79 3.52 5.11 4.76
CA ILE A 79 4.25 3.94 4.23
C ILE A 79 5.58 4.40 3.63
N ALA A 80 5.55 5.49 2.85
CA ALA A 80 6.71 6.04 2.20
C ALA A 80 7.73 6.60 3.20
N SER A 81 7.30 7.27 4.27
CA SER A 81 8.23 7.77 5.29
C SER A 81 8.98 6.64 6.01
N ARG A 82 8.28 5.54 6.37
CA ARG A 82 8.92 4.36 6.95
C ARG A 82 9.91 3.72 5.97
N LEU A 83 9.57 3.66 4.69
CA LEU A 83 10.50 3.21 3.65
C LEU A 83 11.72 4.14 3.52
N MET A 84 11.55 5.46 3.56
CA MET A 84 12.66 6.42 3.52
C MET A 84 13.61 6.25 4.71
N ALA A 85 13.06 6.11 5.92
CA ALA A 85 13.84 5.85 7.12
C ALA A 85 14.64 4.54 7.01
N SER A 86 13.99 3.47 6.53
CA SER A 86 14.63 2.18 6.29
C SER A 86 15.69 2.25 5.19
N LEU A 87 15.45 2.96 4.09
CA LEU A 87 16.48 3.18 3.06
C LEU A 87 17.71 3.87 3.64
N LYS A 88 17.55 4.98 4.38
CA LYS A 88 18.67 5.69 5.03
C LYS A 88 19.47 4.79 5.96
N LYS A 89 18.77 3.94 6.72
CA LYS A 89 19.39 3.01 7.66
C LYS A 89 20.20 1.92 6.95
N LEU A 90 19.75 1.45 5.79
CA LEU A 90 20.30 0.29 5.10
C LEU A 90 21.25 0.61 3.94
N SER A 91 21.19 1.82 3.40
CA SER A 91 22.05 2.22 2.29
C SER A 91 23.49 2.38 2.75
N PRO A 92 24.47 1.81 2.02
CA PRO A 92 25.89 2.07 2.26
C PRO A 92 26.33 3.46 1.76
N LEU A 93 25.46 4.17 1.04
CA LEU A 93 25.73 5.47 0.41
C LEU A 93 24.83 6.58 0.99
N PRO A 94 25.26 7.84 0.96
CA PRO A 94 24.40 8.99 1.25
C PRO A 94 23.15 8.96 0.34
N ILE A 95 21.97 9.19 0.92
CA ILE A 95 20.71 9.19 0.15
C ILE A 95 20.16 10.61 0.04
N ARG A 96 19.66 10.94 -1.15
CA ARG A 96 18.87 12.14 -1.40
C ARG A 96 17.48 11.77 -1.88
N PHE A 97 16.48 12.48 -1.33
CA PHE A 97 15.09 12.32 -1.68
C PHE A 97 14.56 13.56 -2.40
N SER A 98 13.67 13.35 -3.36
CA SER A 98 12.88 14.41 -4.01
C SER A 98 11.54 13.81 -4.47
N GLY A 99 10.53 14.65 -4.70
CA GLY A 99 9.26 14.22 -5.28
C GLY A 99 8.06 14.81 -4.57
N VAL A 100 7.02 14.00 -4.35
CA VAL A 100 5.74 14.47 -3.79
C VAL A 100 5.40 13.64 -2.56
N GLY A 101 5.20 14.29 -1.43
CA GLY A 101 4.93 13.62 -0.17
C GLY A 101 4.25 14.53 0.84
N GLY A 102 3.76 13.93 1.92
CA GLY A 102 3.12 14.64 3.02
C GLY A 102 4.10 14.98 4.15
N PRO A 103 3.56 15.43 5.29
CA PRO A 103 4.37 15.85 6.43
C PRO A 103 5.29 14.76 7.01
N ARG A 104 4.94 13.46 6.91
CA ARG A 104 5.80 12.38 7.43
C ARG A 104 7.01 12.19 6.53
N MET A 105 6.85 12.19 5.22
CA MET A 105 7.98 12.16 4.28
C MET A 105 8.86 13.41 4.38
N SER A 106 8.28 14.59 4.64
CA SER A 106 9.07 15.81 4.85
C SER A 106 9.96 15.76 6.09
N LYS A 107 9.50 15.11 7.19
CA LYS A 107 10.36 14.84 8.36
C LYS A 107 11.54 13.93 8.01
N GLU A 108 11.38 13.08 7.01
CA GLU A 108 12.46 12.25 6.46
C GLU A 108 13.32 12.99 5.42
N GLY A 109 13.17 14.31 5.26
CA GLY A 109 14.03 15.12 4.39
C GLY A 109 13.57 15.19 2.93
N LEU A 110 12.32 14.84 2.62
CA LEU A 110 11.74 15.13 1.31
C LEU A 110 11.13 16.53 1.27
N GLU A 111 11.65 17.37 0.39
CA GLU A 111 11.00 18.61 -0.02
C GLU A 111 9.98 18.30 -1.10
N SER A 112 8.69 18.43 -0.77
CA SER A 112 7.62 18.13 -1.72
C SER A 112 7.53 19.20 -2.79
N LEU A 113 7.45 18.80 -4.07
CA LEU A 113 7.32 19.72 -5.21
C LEU A 113 6.05 20.59 -5.11
N PHE A 114 4.99 20.04 -4.51
CA PHE A 114 3.72 20.70 -4.26
C PHE A 114 2.98 19.97 -3.12
N PRO A 115 1.89 20.55 -2.56
CA PRO A 115 1.10 19.88 -1.53
C PRO A 115 0.53 18.54 -2.03
N MET A 116 0.76 17.45 -1.29
CA MET A 116 0.33 16.09 -1.65
C MET A 116 -1.18 16.00 -1.93
N GLU A 117 -1.98 16.82 -1.25
CA GLU A 117 -3.43 16.88 -1.40
C GLU A 117 -3.85 17.20 -2.84
N ASP A 118 -2.99 17.86 -3.63
CA ASP A 118 -3.25 18.21 -5.02
C ASP A 118 -3.39 16.99 -5.94
N ILE A 119 -2.89 15.82 -5.54
CA ILE A 119 -2.98 14.56 -6.29
C ILE A 119 -3.81 13.49 -5.55
N SER A 120 -4.45 13.84 -4.42
CA SER A 120 -5.19 12.95 -3.52
C SER A 120 -6.61 12.57 -3.98
N VAL A 121 -6.79 12.23 -5.27
CA VAL A 121 -8.13 12.01 -5.85
C VAL A 121 -8.45 10.54 -6.04
N MET A 122 -9.47 10.04 -5.33
CA MET A 122 -10.13 8.76 -5.62
C MET A 122 -11.29 8.97 -6.59
N GLY A 123 -11.72 7.93 -7.31
CA GLY A 123 -12.92 7.97 -8.17
C GLY A 123 -12.75 8.71 -9.51
N ILE A 124 -13.35 8.17 -10.57
CA ILE A 124 -13.31 8.78 -11.91
C ILE A 124 -14.03 10.14 -11.91
N TRP A 125 -15.13 10.24 -11.18
CA TRP A 125 -16.00 11.43 -11.15
C TRP A 125 -15.46 12.56 -10.28
N GLU A 126 -14.87 12.21 -9.14
CA GLU A 126 -14.24 13.16 -8.22
C GLU A 126 -12.96 13.77 -8.86
N LEU A 127 -12.39 13.11 -9.87
CA LEU A 127 -11.28 13.61 -10.69
C LEU A 127 -11.69 14.61 -11.78
N LEU A 128 -12.89 14.50 -12.36
CA LEU A 128 -13.33 15.35 -13.48
C LEU A 128 -13.15 16.87 -13.24
N PRO A 129 -13.61 17.45 -12.12
CA PRO A 129 -13.44 18.89 -11.88
C PRO A 129 -11.97 19.31 -11.68
N HIS A 130 -11.09 18.35 -11.38
CA HIS A 130 -9.68 18.58 -11.08
C HIS A 130 -8.73 18.08 -12.18
N LEU A 131 -9.23 17.68 -13.35
CA LEU A 131 -8.40 17.11 -14.43
C LEU A 131 -7.28 18.04 -14.89
N ASN A 132 -7.54 19.33 -15.01
CA ASN A 132 -6.52 20.29 -15.42
C ASN A 132 -5.40 20.39 -14.38
N LYS A 133 -5.77 20.51 -13.10
CA LYS A 133 -4.82 20.52 -11.98
C LYS A 133 -4.00 19.22 -11.97
N PHE A 134 -4.65 18.08 -12.10
CA PHE A 134 -3.99 16.77 -12.16
C PHE A 134 -2.99 16.67 -13.30
N ARG A 135 -3.34 17.14 -14.51
CA ARG A 135 -2.43 17.14 -15.67
C ARG A 135 -1.21 18.04 -15.43
N VAL A 136 -1.42 19.22 -14.85
CA VAL A 136 -0.33 20.15 -14.49
C VAL A 136 0.60 19.51 -13.47
N ARG A 137 0.07 18.96 -12.37
CA ARG A 137 0.86 18.29 -11.33
C ARG A 137 1.60 17.06 -11.84
N LEU A 138 0.99 16.30 -12.75
CA LEU A 138 1.65 15.17 -13.41
C LEU A 138 2.86 15.64 -14.23
N LYS A 139 2.69 16.71 -15.03
CA LYS A 139 3.78 17.30 -15.83
C LYS A 139 4.90 17.81 -14.93
N GLU A 140 4.57 18.58 -13.89
CA GLU A 140 5.52 19.11 -12.91
C GLU A 140 6.30 17.99 -12.20
N THR A 141 5.64 16.89 -11.84
CA THR A 141 6.28 15.72 -11.22
C THR A 141 7.26 15.04 -12.20
N ILE A 142 6.89 14.92 -13.47
CA ILE A 142 7.77 14.36 -14.51
C ILE A 142 8.99 15.26 -14.72
N GLU A 143 8.80 16.58 -14.82
CA GLU A 143 9.88 17.54 -14.98
C GLU A 143 10.83 17.53 -13.78
N GLY A 144 10.29 17.51 -12.56
CA GLY A 144 11.07 17.35 -11.33
C GLY A 144 11.86 16.05 -11.29
N ALA A 145 11.27 14.93 -11.69
CA ALA A 145 11.98 13.65 -11.76
C ALA A 145 13.10 13.64 -12.82
N ILE A 146 12.91 14.31 -13.95
CA ILE A 146 13.95 14.41 -14.99
C ILE A 146 15.11 15.28 -14.53
N LEU A 147 14.81 16.44 -13.92
CA LEU A 147 15.81 17.35 -13.36
C LEU A 147 16.62 16.69 -12.24
N PHE A 148 15.97 15.88 -11.40
CA PHE A 148 16.61 15.19 -10.28
C PHE A 148 17.48 14.00 -10.70
N GLN A 149 17.29 13.45 -11.91
CA GLN A 149 18.02 12.27 -12.43
C GLN A 149 18.13 11.12 -11.40
N PRO A 150 17.00 10.58 -10.89
CA PRO A 150 17.03 9.54 -9.87
C PRO A 150 17.64 8.24 -10.39
N HIS A 151 18.18 7.44 -9.47
CA HIS A 151 18.49 6.03 -9.71
C HIS A 151 17.24 5.17 -9.58
N VAL A 152 16.35 5.56 -8.65
CA VAL A 152 15.13 4.83 -8.30
C VAL A 152 13.96 5.80 -8.20
N VAL A 153 12.82 5.42 -8.76
CA VAL A 153 11.53 6.08 -8.56
C VAL A 153 10.63 5.11 -7.80
N VAL A 154 10.12 5.52 -6.65
CA VAL A 154 9.16 4.75 -5.85
C VAL A 154 7.84 5.50 -5.77
N THR A 155 6.78 4.87 -6.25
CA THR A 155 5.42 5.38 -6.08
C THR A 155 4.70 4.56 -5.02
N VAL A 156 3.89 5.19 -4.17
CA VAL A 156 3.19 4.52 -3.07
C VAL A 156 1.68 4.77 -3.20
N ASP A 157 0.94 3.70 -3.46
CA ASP A 157 -0.50 3.72 -3.79
C ASP A 157 -0.87 4.77 -4.87
N SER A 158 -2.06 5.36 -4.82
CA SER A 158 -2.55 6.37 -5.77
C SER A 158 -2.38 5.95 -7.25
N LYS A 159 -2.64 4.68 -7.55
CA LYS A 159 -2.35 3.99 -8.83
C LYS A 159 -2.69 4.78 -10.09
N GLY A 160 -3.79 5.53 -10.08
CA GLY A 160 -4.20 6.37 -11.20
C GLY A 160 -3.17 7.45 -11.58
N PHE A 161 -2.57 8.11 -10.59
CA PHE A 161 -1.49 9.09 -10.79
C PHE A 161 -0.16 8.36 -11.01
N SER A 162 0.18 7.46 -10.09
CA SER A 162 1.44 6.72 -10.05
C SER A 162 1.75 6.00 -11.36
N PHE A 163 0.82 5.24 -11.92
CA PHE A 163 1.07 4.50 -13.17
C PHE A 163 1.14 5.41 -14.41
N ARG A 164 0.44 6.55 -14.41
CA ARG A 164 0.58 7.55 -15.49
C ARG A 164 1.95 8.21 -15.44
N LEU A 165 2.42 8.55 -14.24
CA LEU A 165 3.76 9.09 -14.00
C LEU A 165 4.83 8.11 -14.50
N LEU A 166 4.83 6.87 -13.99
CA LEU A 166 5.84 5.87 -14.33
C LEU A 166 5.85 5.56 -15.84
N LYS A 167 4.67 5.44 -16.47
CA LYS A 167 4.57 5.23 -17.92
C LYS A 167 5.13 6.39 -18.74
N GLN A 168 4.80 7.63 -18.39
CA GLN A 168 5.30 8.81 -19.11
C GLN A 168 6.79 9.03 -18.88
N LEU A 169 7.27 8.76 -17.65
CA LEU A 169 8.69 8.86 -17.32
C LEU A 169 9.51 7.82 -18.10
N ARG A 170 9.07 6.55 -18.12
CA ARG A 170 9.71 5.48 -18.91
C ARG A 170 9.78 5.86 -20.39
N ALA A 171 8.67 6.35 -20.95
CA ALA A 171 8.64 6.81 -22.33
C ALA A 171 9.65 7.94 -22.55
N ARG A 172 9.67 8.97 -21.69
CA ARG A 172 10.53 10.15 -21.86
C ARG A 172 12.02 9.84 -21.81
N TYR A 173 12.46 8.97 -20.90
CA TYR A 173 13.85 8.48 -20.89
C TYR A 173 14.16 7.65 -22.15
N GLY A 174 13.21 6.83 -22.61
CA GLY A 174 13.34 6.07 -23.86
C GLY A 174 13.48 6.95 -25.10
N TRP A 175 12.67 8.01 -25.22
CA TRP A 175 12.76 8.99 -26.33
C TRP A 175 14.09 9.75 -26.36
N GLN A 176 14.75 9.89 -25.21
CA GLN A 176 16.04 10.58 -25.10
C GLN A 176 17.24 9.63 -25.15
N GLU A 177 16.99 8.32 -25.36
CA GLU A 177 18.01 7.26 -25.33
C GLU A 177 18.85 7.27 -24.04
N LEU A 178 18.26 7.72 -22.94
CA LEU A 178 18.89 7.81 -21.63
C LEU A 178 18.63 6.54 -20.82
N ASN A 179 19.61 6.16 -20.00
CA ASN A 179 19.40 5.14 -18.98
C ASN A 179 18.44 5.67 -17.91
N GLY A 180 17.19 5.22 -17.98
CA GLY A 180 16.16 5.62 -17.01
C GLY A 180 16.31 4.95 -15.64
N PRO A 181 15.67 5.53 -14.61
CA PRO A 181 15.61 4.97 -13.26
C PRO A 181 14.88 3.63 -13.23
N LEU A 182 15.13 2.87 -12.17
CA LEU A 182 14.28 1.73 -11.81
C LEU A 182 12.97 2.22 -11.19
N HIS A 183 11.85 1.62 -11.57
CA HIS A 183 10.50 1.99 -11.19
C HIS A 183 9.92 0.95 -10.24
N PHE A 184 9.75 1.34 -8.99
CA PHE A 184 9.07 0.55 -7.96
C PHE A 184 7.68 1.12 -7.69
N HIS A 185 6.74 0.22 -7.42
CA HIS A 185 5.43 0.61 -6.89
C HIS A 185 5.13 -0.16 -5.60
N TYR A 186 4.85 0.59 -4.54
CA TYR A 186 4.50 0.06 -3.23
C TYR A 186 2.99 0.12 -3.04
N VAL A 187 2.40 -1.00 -2.58
CA VAL A 187 0.96 -1.29 -2.50
C VAL A 187 0.43 -1.70 -3.87
N ALA A 188 0.36 -3.01 -4.09
CA ALA A 188 -0.11 -3.58 -5.34
C ALA A 188 -1.51 -3.05 -5.73
N PRO A 189 -1.82 -2.93 -7.03
CA PRO A 189 -3.20 -2.72 -7.47
C PRO A 189 -4.05 -3.89 -6.99
N SER A 190 -5.26 -3.63 -6.49
CA SER A 190 -6.20 -4.65 -6.02
C SER A 190 -6.79 -5.45 -7.20
N PHE A 191 -5.95 -6.02 -8.05
CA PHE A 191 -6.33 -6.71 -9.28
C PHE A 191 -7.29 -7.88 -9.01
N TRP A 192 -7.15 -8.53 -7.86
CA TRP A 192 -7.98 -9.63 -7.39
C TRP A 192 -9.43 -9.19 -7.10
N ALA A 193 -9.67 -7.90 -6.87
CA ALA A 193 -11.02 -7.38 -6.60
C ALA A 193 -11.85 -7.19 -7.87
N TRP A 194 -11.24 -7.20 -9.07
CA TRP A 194 -11.89 -6.79 -10.32
C TRP A 194 -11.88 -7.89 -11.38
N LYS A 195 -13.01 -8.06 -12.09
CA LYS A 195 -13.08 -8.95 -13.26
C LYS A 195 -12.04 -8.55 -14.31
N GLY A 196 -11.09 -9.45 -14.60
CA GLY A 196 -10.00 -9.23 -15.56
C GLY A 196 -8.88 -8.31 -15.05
N GLY A 197 -8.78 -8.11 -13.74
CA GLY A 197 -7.73 -7.29 -13.14
C GLY A 197 -6.33 -7.88 -13.32
N GLU A 198 -6.20 -9.21 -13.21
CA GLU A 198 -4.93 -9.95 -13.30
C GLU A 198 -4.27 -9.74 -14.67
N ALA A 199 -5.05 -9.73 -15.76
CA ALA A 199 -4.56 -9.52 -17.11
C ALA A 199 -3.88 -8.14 -17.31
N ARG A 200 -4.22 -7.15 -16.47
CA ARG A 200 -3.61 -5.81 -16.53
C ARG A 200 -2.18 -5.78 -15.99
N LEU A 201 -1.77 -6.76 -15.19
CA LEU A 201 -0.43 -6.85 -14.61
C LEU A 201 0.65 -6.95 -15.70
N LYS A 202 0.40 -7.71 -16.77
CA LYS A 202 1.28 -7.77 -17.96
C LYS A 202 1.55 -6.39 -18.56
N GLY A 203 0.54 -5.52 -18.55
CA GLY A 203 0.67 -4.15 -19.04
C GLY A 203 1.57 -3.28 -18.16
N LEU A 204 1.61 -3.53 -16.85
CA LEU A 204 2.45 -2.80 -15.89
C LEU A 204 3.93 -3.12 -16.06
N ALA A 205 4.28 -4.37 -16.40
CA ALA A 205 5.67 -4.80 -16.61
C ALA A 205 6.41 -3.98 -17.69
N ASN A 206 5.69 -3.28 -18.57
CA ASN A 206 6.29 -2.39 -19.57
C ASN A 206 6.89 -1.11 -18.98
N PHE A 207 6.50 -0.73 -17.76
CA PHE A 207 6.92 0.56 -17.16
C PHE A 207 7.08 0.52 -15.64
N VAL A 208 6.88 -0.64 -15.00
CA VAL A 208 7.15 -0.88 -13.59
C VAL A 208 8.08 -2.08 -13.53
N ASP A 209 9.21 -1.91 -12.85
CA ASP A 209 10.24 -2.94 -12.75
C ASP A 209 9.97 -3.89 -11.58
N HIS A 210 9.36 -3.40 -10.48
CA HIS A 210 9.06 -4.25 -9.32
C HIS A 210 7.87 -3.73 -8.50
N ILE A 211 7.02 -4.66 -8.01
CA ILE A 211 5.92 -4.36 -7.09
C ILE A 211 6.26 -4.80 -5.67
N LEU A 212 6.07 -3.91 -4.69
CA LEU A 212 6.13 -4.24 -3.28
C LEU A 212 4.70 -4.51 -2.79
N CYS A 213 4.39 -5.80 -2.63
CA CYS A 213 3.08 -6.33 -2.28
C CYS A 213 2.86 -6.32 -0.76
N ILE A 214 1.62 -6.06 -0.34
CA ILE A 214 1.28 -5.94 1.09
C ILE A 214 0.26 -6.97 1.55
N LEU A 215 -0.33 -7.74 0.63
CA LEU A 215 -1.26 -8.82 0.94
C LEU A 215 -0.70 -10.19 0.54
N PRO A 216 -1.14 -11.26 1.24
CA PRO A 216 -0.80 -12.62 0.84
C PRO A 216 -1.25 -12.90 -0.60
N ASN A 217 -0.49 -13.75 -1.29
CA ASN A 217 -0.70 -14.19 -2.68
C ASN A 217 -0.50 -13.14 -3.78
N GLU A 218 -0.39 -11.84 -3.46
CA GLU A 218 -0.18 -10.80 -4.49
C GLU A 218 1.12 -11.03 -5.27
N GLU A 219 2.20 -11.35 -4.57
CA GLU A 219 3.51 -11.63 -5.18
C GLU A 219 3.42 -12.78 -6.21
N ALA A 220 2.79 -13.89 -5.83
CA ALA A 220 2.67 -15.05 -6.69
C ALA A 220 1.90 -14.72 -7.98
N VAL A 221 0.79 -13.99 -7.86
CA VAL A 221 -0.02 -13.59 -9.02
C VAL A 221 0.71 -12.59 -9.91
N CYS A 222 1.45 -11.63 -9.34
CA CYS A 222 2.30 -10.72 -10.12
C CYS A 222 3.34 -11.48 -10.93
N LYS A 223 4.09 -12.40 -10.29
CA LYS A 223 5.13 -13.19 -10.95
C LYS A 223 4.58 -14.08 -12.06
N LEU A 224 3.44 -14.74 -11.83
CA LEU A 224 2.74 -15.54 -12.85
C LEU A 224 2.32 -14.70 -14.08
N ASN A 225 2.19 -13.39 -13.92
CA ASN A 225 1.87 -12.45 -15.00
C ASN A 225 3.08 -11.67 -15.51
N GLY A 226 4.30 -12.12 -15.21
CA GLY A 226 5.55 -11.54 -15.73
C GLY A 226 5.91 -10.18 -15.13
N LEU A 227 5.39 -9.87 -13.94
CA LEU A 227 5.74 -8.66 -13.20
C LEU A 227 6.47 -9.06 -11.92
N ASP A 228 7.71 -8.60 -11.76
CA ASP A 228 8.48 -8.88 -10.56
C ASP A 228 7.82 -8.25 -9.34
N ALA A 229 7.82 -9.01 -8.24
CA ALA A 229 7.16 -8.61 -7.02
C ALA A 229 7.81 -9.26 -5.79
N THR A 230 7.63 -8.61 -4.64
CA THR A 230 7.99 -9.12 -3.32
C THR A 230 6.85 -8.84 -2.35
N PHE A 231 6.37 -9.84 -1.63
CA PHE A 231 5.49 -9.65 -0.49
C PHE A 231 6.31 -9.20 0.71
N VAL A 232 6.17 -7.92 1.06
CA VAL A 232 6.94 -7.30 2.15
C VAL A 232 6.21 -7.35 3.49
N GLY A 233 4.97 -7.83 3.51
CA GLY A 233 4.08 -7.76 4.66
C GLY A 233 3.27 -6.47 4.71
N HIS A 234 2.23 -6.46 5.55
CA HIS A 234 1.33 -5.31 5.61
C HIS A 234 1.93 -4.17 6.46
N PRO A 235 1.94 -2.90 5.99
CA PRO A 235 2.56 -1.78 6.71
C PRO A 235 2.00 -1.51 8.11
N VAL A 236 0.76 -1.93 8.38
CA VAL A 236 0.14 -1.83 9.72
C VAL A 236 0.92 -2.60 10.78
N LEU A 237 1.70 -3.63 10.40
CA LEU A 237 2.54 -4.38 11.33
C LEU A 237 3.62 -3.49 11.96
N GLU A 238 4.03 -2.40 11.30
CA GLU A 238 5.00 -1.47 11.87
C GLU A 238 4.44 -0.67 13.04
N ASP A 239 3.12 -0.48 13.12
CA ASP A 239 2.48 0.10 14.30
C ASP A 239 2.69 -0.81 15.52
N ILE A 240 2.68 -2.14 15.33
CA ILE A 240 2.90 -3.10 16.42
C ILE A 240 4.32 -2.94 16.97
N PHE A 241 5.31 -2.84 16.09
CA PHE A 241 6.71 -2.71 16.49
C PHE A 241 6.97 -1.37 17.20
N GLU A 242 6.37 -0.29 16.72
CA GLU A 242 6.44 1.03 17.38
C GLU A 242 5.85 1.01 18.80
N PHE A 243 4.77 0.25 19.03
CA PHE A 243 4.10 0.18 20.35
C PHE A 243 4.70 -0.86 21.30
N ASN A 244 5.26 -1.95 20.77
CA ASN A 244 5.81 -3.04 21.56
C ASN A 244 7.34 -2.96 21.73
N LEU A 245 7.97 -1.84 21.37
CA LEU A 245 9.40 -1.56 21.66
C LEU A 245 9.72 -1.87 23.14
N GLY A 246 10.49 -2.95 23.35
CA GLY A 246 10.92 -3.40 24.68
C GLY A 246 10.09 -4.53 25.33
N LYS A 247 8.98 -4.98 24.72
CA LYS A 247 8.22 -6.15 25.18
C LYS A 247 8.57 -7.37 24.31
N GLN A 248 9.03 -8.46 24.94
CA GLN A 248 9.19 -9.76 24.28
C GLN A 248 7.78 -10.33 23.99
N ALA A 249 7.17 -9.90 22.89
CA ALA A 249 5.89 -10.44 22.44
C ALA A 249 6.13 -11.62 21.50
N SER A 250 5.45 -12.74 21.76
CA SER A 250 5.40 -13.85 20.80
C SER A 250 4.68 -13.38 19.53
N PRO A 251 5.02 -13.88 18.33
CA PRO A 251 4.30 -13.54 17.09
C PRO A 251 2.79 -13.85 17.14
N HIS A 252 2.36 -14.68 18.09
CA HIS A 252 0.97 -15.10 18.24
C HIS A 252 0.13 -14.18 19.14
N ASP A 253 0.75 -13.33 19.97
CA ASP A 253 0.07 -12.39 20.87
C ASP A 253 0.17 -10.92 20.42
N LEU A 254 0.50 -10.69 19.14
CA LEU A 254 0.71 -9.35 18.60
C LEU A 254 -0.63 -8.60 18.50
N LYS A 255 -0.88 -7.78 19.53
CA LYS A 255 -1.92 -6.75 19.57
C LYS A 255 -1.31 -5.44 20.06
N ILE A 256 -2.03 -4.35 19.84
CA ILE A 256 -1.69 -3.05 20.41
C ILE A 256 -2.67 -2.77 21.54
N GLU A 257 -2.16 -2.74 22.76
CA GLU A 257 -2.91 -2.30 23.94
C GLU A 257 -2.58 -0.83 24.21
N GLY A 258 -3.57 0.05 23.99
CA GLY A 258 -3.51 1.42 24.49
C GLY A 258 -3.88 1.50 25.97
N ASN A 259 -3.61 2.64 26.59
CA ASN A 259 -3.93 2.89 27.99
C ASN A 259 -5.34 3.49 28.14
N SER A 260 -6.33 2.62 28.36
CA SER A 260 -7.73 3.03 28.51
C SER A 260 -7.97 3.89 29.76
N GLU A 261 -7.27 3.61 30.87
CA GLU A 261 -7.44 4.32 32.13
C GLU A 261 -6.92 5.76 32.03
N ASP A 262 -5.72 5.94 31.48
CA ASP A 262 -5.14 7.26 31.28
C ASP A 262 -5.95 8.07 30.27
N PHE A 263 -6.46 7.42 29.21
CA PHE A 263 -7.38 8.08 28.28
C PHE A 263 -8.63 8.58 28.98
N ARG A 264 -9.34 7.70 29.70
CA ARG A 264 -10.57 8.07 30.42
C ARG A 264 -10.29 9.15 31.46
N ARG A 265 -9.22 9.04 32.24
CA ARG A 265 -8.82 10.06 33.23
C ARG A 265 -8.55 11.42 32.58
N LYS A 266 -7.75 11.44 31.51
CA LYS A 266 -7.39 12.68 30.81
C LYS A 266 -8.62 13.42 30.29
N TYR A 267 -9.55 12.70 29.68
CA TYR A 267 -10.74 13.31 29.08
C TYR A 267 -11.91 13.48 30.07
N ALA A 268 -11.94 12.75 31.19
CA ALA A 268 -12.88 12.99 32.30
C ALA A 268 -12.59 14.34 32.99
N LEU A 269 -11.32 14.70 33.12
CA LEU A 269 -10.90 15.96 33.75
C LEU A 269 -11.05 17.19 32.85
N SER A 270 -11.20 17.00 31.53
CA SER A 270 -11.16 18.09 30.54
C SER A 270 -12.47 18.28 29.77
N SER A 271 -13.47 17.43 29.98
CA SER A 271 -14.79 17.57 29.36
C SER A 271 -15.86 17.84 30.43
N GLU A 272 -16.93 18.56 30.07
CA GLU A 272 -18.14 18.73 30.90
C GLU A 272 -18.90 17.40 31.11
N VAL A 273 -18.32 16.27 30.72
CA VAL A 273 -18.90 14.93 30.76
C VAL A 273 -18.55 14.30 32.11
N ALA A 274 -19.44 14.51 33.08
CA ALA A 274 -19.25 14.14 34.49
C ALA A 274 -19.08 12.62 34.75
N SER A 275 -19.21 11.74 33.76
CA SER A 275 -19.06 10.28 33.94
C SER A 275 -18.48 9.59 32.69
N LEU A 276 -17.17 9.73 32.45
CA LEU A 276 -16.45 8.78 31.56
C LEU A 276 -16.24 7.42 32.23
N GLU A 277 -16.45 7.32 33.55
CA GLU A 277 -16.55 6.06 34.30
C GLU A 277 -17.92 5.44 34.06
N GLY A 278 -17.99 4.32 33.32
CA GLY A 278 -19.24 3.64 32.98
C GLY A 278 -19.82 3.96 31.59
N ALA A 279 -19.44 5.10 31.00
CA ALA A 279 -19.90 5.51 29.67
C ALA A 279 -19.57 4.52 28.56
N ALA A 280 -20.54 4.33 27.67
CA ALA A 280 -20.38 3.58 26.43
C ALA A 280 -19.63 4.43 25.40
N VAL A 281 -18.33 4.17 25.24
CA VAL A 281 -17.47 4.90 24.30
C VAL A 281 -17.48 4.19 22.94
N ILE A 282 -17.82 4.92 21.87
CA ILE A 282 -17.78 4.42 20.50
C ILE A 282 -16.79 5.24 19.66
N SER A 283 -15.79 4.57 19.09
CA SER A 283 -14.80 5.19 18.19
C SER A 283 -15.35 5.36 16.78
N LEU A 284 -15.22 6.56 16.22
CA LEU A 284 -15.68 6.92 14.88
C LEU A 284 -14.50 7.29 14.00
N LEU A 285 -14.37 6.62 12.85
CA LEU A 285 -13.32 6.88 11.87
C LEU A 285 -13.98 7.22 10.52
N PRO A 286 -14.31 8.52 10.30
CA PRO A 286 -15.12 8.95 9.15
C PRO A 286 -14.36 9.00 7.82
N GLY A 287 -13.07 8.66 7.81
CA GLY A 287 -12.21 8.65 6.64
C GLY A 287 -11.13 9.72 6.67
N SER A 288 -10.25 9.70 5.67
CA SER A 288 -9.10 10.60 5.56
C SER A 288 -9.24 11.69 4.49
N ARG A 289 -10.28 11.61 3.67
CA ARG A 289 -10.54 12.53 2.55
C ARG A 289 -11.77 13.37 2.84
N LEU A 290 -11.72 14.66 2.51
CA LEU A 290 -12.77 15.61 2.82
C LEU A 290 -14.16 15.16 2.30
N GLN A 291 -14.26 14.72 1.06
CA GLN A 291 -15.56 14.34 0.45
C GLN A 291 -16.15 13.09 1.09
N GLU A 292 -15.29 12.13 1.47
CA GLU A 292 -15.69 10.95 2.23
C GLU A 292 -16.20 11.37 3.61
N VAL A 293 -15.43 12.20 4.32
CA VAL A 293 -15.78 12.70 5.65
C VAL A 293 -17.09 13.50 5.63
N ILE A 294 -17.29 14.41 4.68
CA ILE A 294 -18.53 15.20 4.54
C ILE A 294 -19.74 14.26 4.46
N ARG A 295 -19.65 13.23 3.63
CA ARG A 295 -20.75 12.29 3.38
C ARG A 295 -20.99 11.37 4.57
N MET A 296 -19.92 10.76 5.08
CA MET A 296 -19.98 9.75 6.13
C MET A 296 -20.31 10.37 7.48
N LEU A 297 -19.71 11.51 7.84
CA LEU A 297 -19.95 12.16 9.12
C LEU A 297 -21.40 12.64 9.27
N SER A 298 -22.03 13.08 8.18
CA SER A 298 -23.47 13.38 8.17
C SER A 298 -24.30 12.12 8.47
N ILE A 299 -24.02 10.99 7.83
CA ILE A 299 -24.71 9.73 8.10
C ILE A 299 -24.48 9.27 9.55
N PHE A 300 -23.25 9.42 10.05
CA PHE A 300 -22.90 9.08 11.43
C PHE A 300 -23.67 9.97 12.41
N ALA A 301 -23.72 11.29 12.21
CA ALA A 301 -24.51 12.18 13.07
C ALA A 301 -25.96 11.72 13.18
N HIS A 302 -26.64 11.44 12.06
CA HIS A 302 -28.01 10.94 12.09
C HIS A 302 -28.14 9.55 12.75
N THR A 303 -27.10 8.72 12.65
CA THR A 303 -27.05 7.40 13.33
C THR A 303 -27.01 7.60 14.84
N PHE A 304 -26.14 8.48 15.33
CA PHE A 304 -25.99 8.75 16.76
C PHE A 304 -27.17 9.53 17.35
N ASP A 305 -27.84 10.36 16.55
CA ASP A 305 -29.11 10.98 16.95
C ASP A 305 -30.21 9.95 17.22
N GLN A 306 -30.24 8.84 16.47
CA GLN A 306 -31.16 7.71 16.73
C GLN A 306 -30.74 6.84 17.93
N LEU A 307 -29.44 6.78 18.24
CA LEU A 307 -28.92 5.92 19.31
C LEU A 307 -28.91 6.58 20.69
N LYS A 308 -28.91 7.91 20.77
CA LYS A 308 -28.71 8.66 22.02
C LYS A 308 -29.70 8.28 23.14
N ASP A 309 -30.94 7.97 22.79
CA ASP A 309 -31.99 7.63 23.77
C ASP A 309 -31.93 6.14 24.18
N SER A 310 -31.27 5.30 23.37
CA SER A 310 -31.17 3.85 23.60
C SER A 310 -29.91 3.44 24.36
N ILE A 311 -28.89 4.30 24.41
CA ILE A 311 -27.60 4.02 25.03
C ILE A 311 -27.35 5.07 26.13
N PRO A 312 -27.51 4.72 27.41
CA PRO A 312 -27.18 5.61 28.51
C PRO A 312 -25.71 6.03 28.45
N GLU A 313 -25.42 7.31 28.71
CA GLU A 313 -24.06 7.86 28.79
C GLU A 313 -23.19 7.56 27.55
N LEU A 314 -23.80 7.68 26.36
CA LEU A 314 -23.11 7.47 25.09
C LEU A 314 -22.11 8.60 24.80
N ILE A 315 -20.85 8.23 24.57
CA ILE A 315 -19.79 9.16 24.17
C ILE A 315 -19.21 8.70 22.84
N THR A 316 -19.00 9.65 21.93
CA THR A 316 -18.31 9.40 20.66
C THR A 316 -16.88 9.89 20.70
N VAL A 317 -15.96 9.11 20.15
CA VAL A 317 -14.57 9.53 19.96
C VAL A 317 -14.29 9.59 18.47
N ILE A 318 -14.15 10.79 17.91
CA ILE A 318 -13.96 11.00 16.47
C ILE A 318 -12.47 11.13 16.18
N HIS A 319 -11.95 10.19 15.40
CA HIS A 319 -10.56 10.15 14.97
C HIS A 319 -10.39 10.96 13.70
N VAL A 320 -9.63 12.04 13.78
CA VAL A 320 -9.41 12.99 12.68
C VAL A 320 -8.14 12.61 11.92
N ALA A 321 -8.22 12.47 10.61
CA ALA A 321 -7.02 12.26 9.79
C ALA A 321 -6.18 13.55 9.73
N PRO A 322 -4.84 13.46 9.63
CA PRO A 322 -3.94 14.61 9.53
C PRO A 322 -4.07 15.29 8.15
N ASN A 323 -5.18 16.00 7.96
CA ASN A 323 -5.52 16.73 6.75
C ASN A 323 -6.28 17.99 7.19
N LYS A 324 -5.66 19.15 6.95
CA LYS A 324 -6.17 20.45 7.40
C LYS A 324 -7.60 20.73 6.93
N HIS A 325 -7.98 20.27 5.73
CA HIS A 325 -9.35 20.46 5.24
C HIS A 325 -10.36 19.59 5.98
N VAL A 326 -9.96 18.38 6.36
CA VAL A 326 -10.78 17.46 7.18
C VAL A 326 -10.93 18.00 8.59
N GLU A 327 -9.83 18.42 9.22
CA GLU A 327 -9.80 19.02 10.56
C GLU A 327 -10.78 20.21 10.64
N ASN A 328 -10.62 21.19 9.74
CA ASN A 328 -11.49 22.37 9.69
C ASN A 328 -12.97 22.03 9.50
N TYR A 329 -13.29 21.00 8.72
CA TYR A 329 -14.67 20.59 8.49
C TYR A 329 -15.28 19.94 9.74
N ILE A 330 -14.54 19.05 10.40
CA ILE A 330 -14.99 18.37 11.62
C ILE A 330 -15.21 19.39 12.74
N ASP A 331 -14.33 20.37 12.92
CA ASP A 331 -14.49 21.46 13.90
C ASP A 331 -15.77 22.27 13.71
N GLY A 332 -16.23 22.40 12.46
CA GLY A 332 -17.51 23.04 12.15
C GLY A 332 -18.73 22.18 12.48
N VAL A 333 -18.63 20.87 12.22
CA VAL A 333 -19.73 19.91 12.43
C VAL A 333 -19.91 19.54 13.89
N ILE A 334 -18.82 19.49 14.67
CA ILE A 334 -18.84 19.01 16.06
C ILE A 334 -19.76 19.83 16.97
N ARG A 335 -19.95 21.12 16.67
CA ARG A 335 -20.85 22.02 17.43
C ARG A 335 -22.31 21.60 17.40
N LYS A 336 -22.72 20.82 16.41
CA LYS A 336 -24.09 20.30 16.24
C LYS A 336 -24.14 18.78 16.39
N TRP A 337 -23.11 18.18 16.98
CA TRP A 337 -23.06 16.74 17.16
C TRP A 337 -24.12 16.29 18.19
N PRO A 338 -24.85 15.19 17.95
CA PRO A 338 -26.03 14.82 18.75
C PRO A 338 -25.71 14.30 20.16
N VAL A 339 -24.46 13.95 20.43
CA VAL A 339 -23.99 13.37 21.70
C VAL A 339 -22.65 14.00 22.11
N PRO A 340 -22.16 13.82 23.35
CA PRO A 340 -20.80 14.24 23.69
C PRO A 340 -19.76 13.61 22.77
N ALA A 341 -18.80 14.43 22.32
CA ALA A 341 -17.77 14.01 21.38
C ALA A 341 -16.38 14.46 21.79
N ILE A 342 -15.43 13.53 21.71
CA ILE A 342 -14.00 13.78 21.91
C ILE A 342 -13.31 13.71 20.55
N LEU A 343 -12.56 14.75 20.19
CA LEU A 343 -11.77 14.77 18.97
C LEU A 343 -10.36 14.27 19.24
N ILE A 344 -9.91 13.27 18.46
CA ILE A 344 -8.54 12.79 18.47
C ILE A 344 -7.82 13.36 17.24
N PRO A 345 -6.84 14.26 17.44
CA PRO A 345 -6.13 14.88 16.34
C PRO A 345 -5.29 13.86 15.55
N GLY A 346 -5.17 14.10 14.25
CA GLY A 346 -4.36 13.28 13.36
C GLY A 346 -2.87 13.31 13.73
N GLY A 347 -2.16 12.23 13.41
CA GLY A 347 -0.72 12.13 13.66
C GLY A 347 -0.32 11.72 15.08
N HIS A 348 -1.27 11.58 16.01
CA HIS A 348 -1.02 11.10 17.38
C HIS A 348 -1.37 9.62 17.55
N GLN A 349 -0.47 8.74 17.12
CA GLN A 349 -0.75 7.29 17.08
C GLN A 349 -1.01 6.69 18.47
N HIS A 350 -0.21 7.02 19.49
CA HIS A 350 -0.43 6.56 20.88
C HIS A 350 -1.82 6.92 21.40
N LEU A 351 -2.19 8.20 21.28
CA LEU A 351 -3.49 8.69 21.69
C LEU A 351 -4.66 8.00 20.96
N LYS A 352 -4.48 7.68 19.66
CA LYS A 352 -5.45 6.93 18.86
C LYS A 352 -5.69 5.52 19.43
N TYR A 353 -4.63 4.78 19.74
CA TYR A 353 -4.77 3.44 20.31
C TYR A 353 -5.23 3.46 21.78
N ASP A 354 -4.90 4.49 22.56
CA ASP A 354 -5.46 4.71 23.89
C ASP A 354 -6.98 4.90 23.82
N ALA A 355 -7.45 5.71 22.85
CA ALA A 355 -8.87 5.88 22.55
C ALA A 355 -9.54 4.58 22.08
N PHE A 356 -8.87 3.76 21.25
CA PHE A 356 -9.40 2.46 20.84
C PHE A 356 -9.56 1.53 22.06
N SER A 357 -8.55 1.47 22.93
CA SER A 357 -8.58 0.68 24.17
C SER A 357 -9.71 1.12 25.11
N ALA A 358 -10.00 2.42 25.15
CA ALA A 358 -11.15 2.94 25.90
C ALA A 358 -12.51 2.67 25.24
N SER A 359 -12.56 2.31 23.95
CA SER A 359 -13.80 2.14 23.19
C SER A 359 -14.37 0.73 23.32
N ARG A 360 -15.70 0.60 23.32
CA ARG A 360 -16.38 -0.70 23.34
C ARG A 360 -16.50 -1.32 21.95
N ILE A 361 -16.84 -0.48 20.97
CA ILE A 361 -16.91 -0.83 19.55
C ILE A 361 -16.48 0.38 18.70
N ALA A 362 -16.24 0.15 17.41
CA ALA A 362 -15.95 1.21 16.45
C ALA A 362 -16.90 1.21 15.24
N LEU A 363 -17.08 2.39 14.66
CA LEU A 363 -17.69 2.61 13.36
C LEU A 363 -16.66 3.27 12.45
N CYS A 364 -16.26 2.60 11.38
CA CYS A 364 -15.21 3.10 10.50
C CYS A 364 -15.57 3.00 9.03
N THR A 365 -14.91 3.81 8.21
CA THR A 365 -14.92 3.63 6.77
C THR A 365 -14.00 2.50 6.33
N SER A 366 -14.24 1.97 5.12
CA SER A 366 -13.41 0.89 4.58
C SER A 366 -12.04 1.44 4.13
N GLY A 367 -10.99 1.12 4.87
CA GLY A 367 -9.61 1.52 4.56
C GLY A 367 -8.60 0.92 5.54
N THR A 368 -7.39 1.50 5.60
CA THR A 368 -6.32 1.09 6.53
C THR A 368 -6.79 1.05 7.98
N VAL A 369 -7.71 1.94 8.36
CA VAL A 369 -8.32 1.99 9.69
C VAL A 369 -9.02 0.70 10.10
N ALA A 370 -9.57 -0.07 9.15
CA ALA A 370 -10.15 -1.37 9.47
C ALA A 370 -9.09 -2.35 10.00
N MET A 371 -7.88 -2.32 9.44
CA MET A 371 -6.75 -3.14 9.89
C MET A 371 -6.21 -2.67 11.25
N GLU A 372 -6.13 -1.36 11.48
CA GLU A 372 -5.73 -0.80 12.77
C GLU A 372 -6.66 -1.24 13.92
N LEU A 373 -7.97 -1.30 13.66
CA LEU A 373 -8.96 -1.81 14.61
C LEU A 373 -8.77 -3.31 14.91
N GLN A 374 -8.36 -4.10 13.91
CA GLN A 374 -7.98 -5.51 14.14
C GLN A 374 -6.78 -5.62 15.07
N LEU A 375 -5.75 -4.76 14.90
CA LEU A 375 -4.59 -4.72 15.80
C LEU A 375 -4.98 -4.36 17.24
N ALA A 376 -5.93 -3.44 17.39
CA ALA A 376 -6.45 -3.01 18.69
C ALA A 376 -7.44 -3.99 19.33
N ARG A 377 -7.82 -5.08 18.62
CA ARG A 377 -8.87 -6.01 19.05
C ARG A 377 -10.20 -5.34 19.33
N LEU A 378 -10.50 -4.25 18.61
CA LEU A 378 -11.71 -3.47 18.79
C LEU A 378 -12.77 -3.90 17.77
N PRO A 379 -13.88 -4.55 18.20
CA PRO A 379 -14.94 -4.94 17.29
C PRO A 379 -15.54 -3.72 16.59
N CYS A 380 -15.85 -3.87 15.31
CA CYS A 380 -16.29 -2.74 14.50
C CYS A 380 -17.40 -3.07 13.51
N VAL A 381 -18.01 -2.00 13.00
CA VAL A 381 -18.92 -1.98 11.85
C VAL A 381 -18.27 -1.14 10.76
N ILE A 382 -18.29 -1.64 9.54
CA ILE A 382 -17.71 -0.94 8.39
C ILE A 382 -18.82 -0.27 7.61
N ALA A 383 -18.67 1.02 7.33
CA ALA A 383 -19.66 1.83 6.65
C ALA A 383 -19.02 2.59 5.49
N TYR A 384 -19.60 2.50 4.30
CA TYR A 384 -19.07 3.27 3.17
C TYR A 384 -20.17 3.66 2.20
N ARG A 385 -20.24 4.96 1.89
CA ARG A 385 -21.16 5.52 0.88
C ARG A 385 -20.36 6.10 -0.27
N ALA A 386 -20.40 5.45 -1.44
CA ALA A 386 -19.82 5.98 -2.67
C ALA A 386 -20.79 6.92 -3.41
N HIS A 387 -20.30 7.61 -4.44
CA HIS A 387 -21.18 8.21 -5.44
C HIS A 387 -21.96 7.12 -6.20
N ILE A 388 -23.21 7.39 -6.60
CA ILE A 388 -24.13 6.38 -7.16
C ILE A 388 -23.57 5.69 -8.43
N LEU A 389 -22.87 6.44 -9.28
CA LEU A 389 -22.23 5.89 -10.48
C LEU A 389 -21.02 5.01 -10.13
N THR A 390 -20.31 5.36 -9.06
CA THR A 390 -19.18 4.56 -8.56
C THR A 390 -19.69 3.25 -7.96
N GLU A 391 -20.79 3.30 -7.20
CA GLU A 391 -21.48 2.11 -6.67
C GLU A 391 -21.90 1.17 -7.81
N TRP A 392 -22.59 1.68 -8.83
CA TRP A 392 -23.01 0.89 -9.99
C TRP A 392 -21.82 0.22 -10.70
N TYR A 393 -20.73 0.96 -10.90
CA TYR A 393 -19.52 0.41 -11.51
C TYR A 393 -18.88 -0.69 -10.66
N ILE A 394 -18.81 -0.49 -9.34
CA ILE A 394 -18.30 -1.50 -8.41
C ILE A 394 -19.15 -2.76 -8.49
N GLN A 395 -20.47 -2.64 -8.40
CA GLN A 395 -21.40 -3.78 -8.49
C GLN A 395 -21.23 -4.55 -9.82
N TYR A 396 -20.98 -3.86 -10.93
CA TYR A 396 -20.78 -4.50 -12.23
C TYR A 396 -19.43 -5.24 -12.34
N LYS A 397 -18.34 -4.64 -11.84
CA LYS A 397 -16.96 -5.12 -12.07
C LYS A 397 -16.33 -5.87 -10.90
N ALA A 398 -16.87 -5.80 -9.68
CA ALA A 398 -16.33 -6.52 -8.53
C ALA A 398 -16.37 -8.04 -8.75
N LYS A 399 -15.32 -8.71 -8.26
CA LYS A 399 -15.16 -10.18 -8.27
C LYS A 399 -15.44 -10.80 -6.90
N ILE A 400 -15.34 -9.99 -5.85
CA ILE A 400 -15.42 -10.40 -4.45
C ILE A 400 -16.67 -9.84 -3.78
N PRO A 401 -17.23 -10.53 -2.77
CA PRO A 401 -18.43 -10.09 -2.07
C PRO A 401 -18.16 -9.07 -0.95
N TYR A 402 -16.90 -8.92 -0.54
CA TYR A 402 -16.49 -8.08 0.59
C TYR A 402 -15.68 -6.86 0.13
N ILE A 403 -15.77 -5.75 0.87
CA ILE A 403 -14.96 -4.56 0.62
C ILE A 403 -13.86 -4.38 1.66
N SER A 404 -14.10 -4.81 2.91
CA SER A 404 -13.09 -4.66 3.95
C SER A 404 -11.98 -5.69 3.84
N LEU A 405 -10.75 -5.24 4.06
CA LEU A 405 -9.59 -6.10 3.96
C LEU A 405 -9.64 -7.30 4.94
N PRO A 406 -10.08 -7.16 6.21
CA PRO A 406 -10.21 -8.31 7.11
C PRO A 406 -11.15 -9.40 6.58
N ASN A 407 -12.33 -9.02 6.07
CA ASN A 407 -13.29 -9.97 5.50
C ASN A 407 -12.77 -10.60 4.20
N ILE A 408 -12.05 -9.84 3.38
CA ILE A 408 -11.41 -10.34 2.16
C ILE A 408 -10.34 -11.40 2.48
N LEU A 409 -9.50 -11.14 3.49
CA LEU A 409 -8.43 -12.05 3.89
C LEU A 409 -8.96 -13.33 4.54
N THR A 410 -10.09 -13.25 5.22
CA THR A 410 -10.74 -14.40 5.88
C THR A 410 -11.80 -15.07 5.01
N ASP A 411 -12.08 -14.53 3.83
CA ASP A 411 -13.17 -14.93 2.93
C ASP A 411 -14.50 -15.17 3.66
N SER A 412 -14.83 -14.27 4.61
CA SER A 412 -16.03 -14.39 5.44
C SER A 412 -16.54 -13.03 5.94
N ALA A 413 -17.85 -12.95 6.20
CA ALA A 413 -18.54 -11.74 6.61
C ALA A 413 -18.48 -11.50 8.14
N ILE A 414 -17.29 -11.63 8.73
CA ILE A 414 -17.11 -11.56 10.19
C ILE A 414 -17.36 -10.14 10.70
N ILE A 415 -16.83 -9.14 9.99
CA ILE A 415 -17.10 -7.74 10.27
C ILE A 415 -18.36 -7.33 9.48
N PRO A 416 -19.42 -6.83 10.13
CA PRO A 416 -20.61 -6.37 9.42
C PRO A 416 -20.28 -5.14 8.55
N GLU A 417 -20.68 -5.19 7.28
CA GLU A 417 -20.47 -4.12 6.31
C GLU A 417 -21.81 -3.49 5.87
N ALA A 418 -22.00 -2.21 6.15
CA ALA A 418 -23.10 -1.40 5.63
C ALA A 418 -22.59 -0.57 4.46
N LEU A 419 -22.71 -1.14 3.26
CA LEU A 419 -22.13 -0.57 2.06
C LEU A 419 -23.18 0.10 1.17
N PHE A 420 -22.75 1.18 0.54
CA PHE A 420 -23.48 1.89 -0.49
C PHE A 420 -24.92 2.22 -0.10
N GLN A 421 -25.94 1.75 -0.83
CA GLN A 421 -27.35 2.01 -0.52
C GLN A 421 -27.79 1.46 0.84
N ALA A 422 -27.13 0.41 1.34
CA ALA A 422 -27.38 -0.10 2.67
C ALA A 422 -26.71 0.75 3.79
N CYS A 423 -25.84 1.70 3.44
CA CYS A 423 -25.22 2.63 4.38
C CYS A 423 -26.20 3.74 4.79
N THR A 424 -27.25 3.38 5.51
CA THR A 424 -28.27 4.30 6.05
C THR A 424 -28.15 4.43 7.56
N PRO A 425 -28.57 5.57 8.16
CA PRO A 425 -28.51 5.76 9.61
C PRO A 425 -29.21 4.65 10.40
N THR A 426 -30.40 4.23 9.96
CA THR A 426 -31.17 3.16 10.63
C THR A 426 -30.46 1.81 10.58
N ASN A 427 -29.86 1.46 9.44
CA ASN A 427 -29.14 0.19 9.32
C ASN A 427 -27.87 0.21 10.18
N LEU A 428 -27.12 1.32 10.16
CA LEU A 428 -25.93 1.47 11.02
C LEU A 428 -26.28 1.40 12.50
N ALA A 429 -27.35 2.08 12.93
CA ALA A 429 -27.82 2.03 14.31
C ALA A 429 -28.17 0.59 14.72
N SER A 430 -28.87 -0.15 13.86
CA SER A 430 -29.20 -1.56 14.10
C SER A 430 -27.95 -2.44 14.23
N LEU A 431 -26.97 -2.30 13.33
CA LEU A 431 -25.72 -3.06 13.37
C LEU A 431 -24.89 -2.74 14.62
N LEU A 432 -24.77 -1.46 14.99
CA LEU A 432 -24.05 -1.03 16.18
C LEU A 432 -24.71 -1.58 17.45
N MET A 433 -26.05 -1.48 17.56
CA MET A 433 -26.77 -2.04 18.71
C MET A 433 -26.62 -3.55 18.81
N LYS A 434 -26.72 -4.27 17.69
CA LYS A 434 -26.52 -5.72 17.64
C LYS A 434 -25.11 -6.10 18.09
N LEU A 435 -24.09 -5.43 17.55
CA LEU A 435 -22.69 -5.70 17.91
C LEU A 435 -22.41 -5.35 19.36
N MET A 436 -22.95 -4.24 19.88
CA MET A 436 -22.71 -3.79 21.26
C MET A 436 -23.28 -4.75 22.31
N HIS A 437 -24.45 -5.35 22.05
CA HIS A 437 -25.13 -6.25 23.00
C HIS A 437 -24.72 -7.71 22.88
N ASN A 438 -24.23 -8.14 21.71
CA ASN A 438 -23.88 -9.53 21.48
C ASN A 438 -22.37 -9.77 21.68
N LYS A 439 -22.00 -10.28 22.86
CA LYS A 439 -20.61 -10.65 23.19
C LYS A 439 -20.04 -11.74 22.28
N GLY A 440 -20.87 -12.66 21.78
CA GLY A 440 -20.44 -13.70 20.85
C GLY A 440 -19.92 -13.13 19.54
N LEU A 441 -20.63 -12.15 18.96
CA LEU A 441 -20.18 -11.46 17.73
C LEU A 441 -18.90 -10.64 17.95
N GLN A 442 -18.73 -10.05 19.14
CA GLN A 442 -17.49 -9.36 19.48
C GLN A 442 -16.31 -10.33 19.55
N GLU A 443 -16.50 -11.47 20.22
CA GLU A 443 -15.47 -12.50 20.34
C GLU A 443 -15.10 -13.10 18.98
N GLU A 444 -16.08 -13.37 18.12
CA GLU A 444 -15.84 -13.84 16.75
C GLU A 444 -14.93 -12.87 15.97
N GLN A 445 -15.16 -11.56 16.07
CA GLN A 445 -14.28 -10.56 15.45
C GLN A 445 -12.89 -10.53 16.06
N ILE A 446 -12.77 -10.68 17.39
CA ILE A 446 -11.47 -10.65 18.09
C ILE A 446 -10.61 -11.86 17.68
N VAL A 447 -11.21 -13.06 17.65
CA VAL A 447 -10.55 -14.29 17.21
C VAL A 447 -10.16 -14.20 15.74
N ALA A 448 -11.06 -13.69 14.88
CA ALA A 448 -10.77 -13.49 13.47
C ALA A 448 -9.60 -12.53 13.24
N ALA A 449 -9.52 -11.45 14.02
CA ALA A 449 -8.42 -10.51 13.95
C ALA A 449 -7.05 -11.20 14.18
N GLU A 450 -6.98 -12.28 14.98
CA GLU A 450 -5.71 -12.99 15.22
C GLU A 450 -5.24 -13.69 13.96
N ASN A 451 -6.18 -14.32 13.26
CA ASN A 451 -5.91 -14.99 12.00
C ASN A 451 -5.54 -13.98 10.92
N VAL A 452 -6.25 -12.85 10.85
CA VAL A 452 -5.94 -11.76 9.92
C VAL A 452 -4.50 -11.29 10.12
N ILE A 453 -4.09 -10.99 11.36
CA ILE A 453 -2.75 -10.47 11.67
C ILE A 453 -1.65 -11.45 11.26
N LYS A 454 -1.84 -12.75 11.50
CA LYS A 454 -0.89 -13.80 11.08
C LYS A 454 -0.66 -13.78 9.56
N LEU A 455 -1.71 -13.55 8.77
CA LEU A 455 -1.62 -13.50 7.31
C LEU A 455 -0.87 -12.27 6.76
N LEU A 456 -0.68 -11.24 7.59
CA LEU A 456 0.00 -10.00 7.17
C LEU A 456 1.52 -10.12 7.19
N PHE A 457 2.07 -11.11 7.89
CA PHE A 457 3.52 -11.31 7.98
C PHE A 457 4.07 -11.91 6.67
N PRO A 458 5.23 -11.46 6.20
CA PRO A 458 5.92 -12.11 5.10
C PRO A 458 6.37 -13.51 5.51
N SER A 459 6.55 -14.41 4.53
CA SER A 459 6.93 -15.80 4.81
C SER A 459 8.23 -15.90 5.61
N GLU A 460 8.32 -16.88 6.52
CA GLU A 460 9.52 -17.13 7.34
C GLU A 460 10.80 -17.25 6.51
N ARG A 461 10.73 -17.76 5.28
CA ARG A 461 11.88 -17.84 4.37
C ARG A 461 12.47 -16.47 4.00
N ILE A 462 11.63 -15.45 3.81
CA ILE A 462 12.09 -14.07 3.52
C ILE A 462 12.74 -13.48 4.76
N ILE A 463 12.14 -13.71 5.93
CA ILE A 463 12.66 -13.27 7.22
C ILE A 463 14.02 -13.94 7.47
N ASN A 464 14.10 -15.27 7.42
CA ASN A 464 15.33 -16.03 7.67
C ASN A 464 16.45 -15.67 6.70
N ASN A 465 16.17 -15.47 5.40
CA ASN A 465 17.18 -15.02 4.44
C ASN A 465 17.73 -13.62 4.78
N LEU A 466 16.93 -12.74 5.37
CA LEU A 466 17.37 -11.41 5.82
C LEU A 466 18.11 -11.49 7.16
N GLU A 467 17.66 -12.34 8.08
CA GLU A 467 18.32 -12.59 9.36
C GLU A 467 19.73 -13.19 9.15
N GLU A 468 19.86 -14.19 8.27
CA GLU A 468 21.14 -14.84 7.92
C GLU A 468 22.11 -13.89 7.21
N GLN A 469 21.60 -12.97 6.38
CA GLN A 469 22.46 -12.06 5.61
C GLN A 469 22.81 -10.75 6.31
N MET A 470 22.09 -10.39 7.39
CA MET A 470 22.23 -9.07 8.02
C MET A 470 22.44 -9.14 9.55
N GLU A 471 22.61 -10.34 10.13
CA GLU A 471 22.71 -10.58 11.58
C GLU A 471 21.55 -9.94 12.38
N TRP A 472 20.36 -9.86 11.78
CA TRP A 472 19.20 -9.26 12.45
C TRP A 472 18.36 -10.35 13.12
N LYS A 473 17.89 -10.07 14.33
CA LYS A 473 16.87 -10.88 15.00
C LYS A 473 15.54 -10.14 14.96
N PHE A 474 14.44 -10.86 14.79
CA PHE A 474 13.10 -10.38 15.14
C PHE A 474 13.13 -9.63 16.50
N PRO A 475 12.59 -8.40 16.60
CA PRO A 475 11.65 -7.71 15.71
C PRO A 475 12.28 -6.77 14.63
N ASN A 476 13.57 -6.89 14.32
CA ASN A 476 14.26 -5.96 13.39
C ASN A 476 13.97 -6.17 11.89
N CYS A 477 12.95 -6.95 11.51
CA CYS A 477 12.58 -7.22 10.11
C CYS A 477 11.19 -6.65 9.80
N THR A 478 11.10 -5.33 9.66
CA THR A 478 9.83 -4.64 9.35
C THR A 478 9.50 -4.67 7.85
N PRO A 479 8.22 -4.53 7.45
CA PRO A 479 7.86 -4.39 6.04
C PRO A 479 8.66 -3.32 5.27
N SER A 480 8.86 -2.14 5.85
CA SER A 480 9.68 -1.09 5.26
C SER A 480 11.16 -1.47 5.09
N MET A 481 11.74 -2.26 6.00
CA MET A 481 13.10 -2.76 5.88
C MET A 481 13.24 -3.82 4.78
N ILE A 482 12.26 -4.72 4.64
CA ILE A 482 12.20 -5.70 3.55
C ILE A 482 12.08 -4.98 2.20
N ALA A 483 11.21 -3.97 2.12
CA ALA A 483 11.06 -3.12 0.94
C ALA A 483 12.36 -2.38 0.58
N ALA A 484 13.02 -1.75 1.56
CA ALA A 484 14.29 -1.06 1.36
C ALA A 484 15.39 -2.02 0.87
N SER A 485 15.53 -3.19 1.52
CA SER A 485 16.48 -4.23 1.12
C SER A 485 16.22 -4.73 -0.31
N THR A 486 14.94 -4.93 -0.66
CA THR A 486 14.53 -5.32 -2.02
C THR A 486 14.96 -4.27 -3.04
N ILE A 487 14.76 -2.98 -2.76
CA ILE A 487 15.17 -1.89 -3.66
C ILE A 487 16.70 -1.87 -3.82
N LEU A 488 17.45 -1.82 -2.72
CA LEU A 488 18.91 -1.67 -2.75
C LEU A 488 19.61 -2.82 -3.48
N ARG A 489 19.07 -4.04 -3.35
CA ARG A 489 19.64 -5.26 -3.95
C ARG A 489 19.06 -5.59 -5.32
N HIS A 490 18.07 -4.84 -5.80
CA HIS A 490 17.46 -5.11 -7.09
C HIS A 490 18.50 -4.97 -8.20
N VAL A 491 18.52 -5.98 -9.06
CA VAL A 491 19.44 -6.08 -10.19
C VAL A 491 18.68 -5.68 -11.43
N LYS A 492 19.15 -4.64 -12.13
CA LYS A 492 18.58 -4.26 -13.42
C LYS A 492 18.85 -5.39 -14.43
N SER A 493 17.78 -6.05 -14.89
CA SER A 493 17.80 -7.13 -15.89
C SER A 493 18.07 -6.60 -17.30
#